data_AF-A0A842RBC2-F1
#
_entry.id   AF-A0A842RBC2-F1
#
_cell.length_a   1.000
_cell.length_b   1.000
_cell.length_c   1.000
_cell.angle_alpha   90.00
_cell.angle_beta   90.00
_cell.angle_gamma   90.00
#
_symmetry.space_group_name_H-M   'P 1'
#
loop_
_entity.id
_entity.type
_entity.pdbx_description
1 polymer ?
#
loop_
_entity_poly.entity_id
_entity_poly.type
_entity_poly.pdbx_seq_one_letter_code
_entity_poly.pdbx_strand_id
1 'polypeptide(L)'
;MPYCQACGFEIDDYTSYCPSCGAEIIQSEAKRHPPPTLQYPRLPQLVQRNYLIWFLLSMFTGIFGIIYLYLVFDDLNKLAKYPRPEEVPSPAIDTDQVIILLVVGIVLASVIPIAPFIINYIIFYKKYRKLNDYITHHPQKQTKKPIEAKKYLGLMIGRDLLILIMLAAFVLGGVLPAVMVDLALVVIIILFVLGGVSVLGIIGINIYLIIQDFRWQEALNERITIIDPTAPMKELL
;
A
#
# COMPACT_ATOMS: atom_id res chain seq x y z
N MET A 1 3.84 -49.13 -28.25
CA MET A 1 3.91 -48.37 -29.51
C MET A 1 2.89 -48.95 -30.46
N PRO A 2 1.95 -48.15 -30.98
CA PRO A 2 0.97 -48.62 -31.94
C PRO A 2 1.63 -48.85 -33.32
N TYR A 3 1.29 -49.96 -33.96
CA TYR A 3 1.68 -50.26 -35.34
C TYR A 3 0.46 -50.15 -36.26
N CYS A 4 0.66 -49.69 -37.50
CA CYS A 4 -0.40 -49.59 -38.49
C CYS A 4 -0.91 -51.00 -38.86
N GLN A 5 -2.21 -51.24 -38.72
CA GLN A 5 -2.80 -52.54 -39.05
C GLN A 5 -2.77 -52.88 -40.54
N ALA A 6 -2.63 -51.87 -41.41
CA ALA A 6 -2.61 -52.08 -42.86
C ALA A 6 -1.20 -52.43 -43.40
N CYS A 7 -0.14 -51.85 -42.84
CA CYS A 7 1.23 -52.00 -43.38
C CYS A 7 2.31 -52.35 -42.36
N GLY A 8 1.99 -52.41 -41.06
CA GLY A 8 2.94 -52.73 -40.00
C GLY A 8 3.92 -51.60 -39.63
N PHE A 9 3.77 -50.40 -40.21
CA PHE A 9 4.61 -49.25 -39.89
C PHE A 9 4.36 -48.73 -38.46
N GLU A 10 5.42 -48.33 -37.75
CA GLU A 10 5.34 -47.80 -36.38
C GLU A 10 4.78 -46.37 -36.38
N ILE A 11 3.80 -46.10 -35.53
CA ILE A 11 3.06 -44.83 -35.48
C ILE A 11 3.43 -44.07 -34.20
N ASP A 12 3.70 -42.76 -34.34
CA ASP A 12 3.85 -41.83 -33.22
C ASP A 12 2.46 -41.38 -32.71
N ASP A 13 2.30 -41.19 -31.40
CA ASP A 13 1.00 -41.14 -30.69
C ASP A 13 0.08 -39.96 -31.07
N TYR A 14 0.47 -39.14 -32.04
CA TYR A 14 -0.19 -37.88 -32.42
C TYR A 14 -0.62 -37.77 -33.89
N THR A 15 -0.49 -38.81 -34.72
CA THR A 15 -0.95 -38.74 -36.12
C THR A 15 -2.32 -39.41 -36.32
N SER A 16 -3.16 -38.77 -37.14
CA SER A 16 -4.49 -39.29 -37.53
C SER A 16 -4.43 -40.26 -38.72
N TYR A 17 -3.32 -40.26 -39.46
CA TYR A 17 -3.10 -41.10 -40.64
C TYR A 17 -1.71 -41.75 -40.59
N CYS A 18 -1.58 -42.94 -41.18
CA CYS A 18 -0.30 -43.62 -41.29
C CYS A 18 0.57 -42.97 -42.37
N PRO A 19 1.78 -42.47 -42.04
CA PRO A 19 2.64 -41.77 -43.00
C PRO A 19 3.14 -42.67 -44.14
N SER A 20 3.23 -44.00 -43.90
CA SER A 20 3.72 -44.94 -44.92
C SER A 20 2.68 -45.40 -45.94
N CYS A 21 1.39 -45.45 -45.60
CA CYS A 21 0.37 -46.07 -46.46
C CYS A 21 -0.92 -45.24 -46.61
N GLY A 22 -1.06 -44.14 -45.88
CA GLY A 22 -2.23 -43.27 -45.93
C GLY A 22 -3.49 -43.83 -45.26
N ALA A 23 -3.44 -45.04 -44.68
CA ALA A 23 -4.58 -45.59 -43.94
C ALA A 23 -4.92 -44.71 -42.73
N GLU A 24 -6.21 -44.42 -42.56
CA GLU A 24 -6.74 -43.73 -41.39
C GLU A 24 -6.54 -44.61 -40.16
N ILE A 25 -5.94 -44.02 -39.13
CA ILE A 25 -5.73 -44.73 -37.87
C ILE A 25 -6.99 -44.50 -37.05
N ILE A 26 -7.84 -45.53 -36.96
CA ILE A 26 -8.96 -45.54 -36.03
C ILE A 26 -8.35 -45.58 -34.63
N GLN A 27 -8.05 -44.40 -34.08
CA GLN A 27 -7.68 -44.26 -32.68
C GLN A 27 -8.91 -44.71 -31.89
N SER A 28 -8.93 -46.00 -31.50
CA SER A 28 -9.81 -46.46 -30.43
C SER A 28 -9.68 -45.46 -29.30
N GLU A 29 -10.79 -44.95 -28.76
CA GLU A 29 -10.86 -43.99 -27.66
C GLU A 29 -10.16 -44.54 -26.41
N ALA A 30 -8.84 -44.65 -26.46
CA ALA A 30 -7.97 -44.91 -25.34
C ALA A 30 -8.04 -43.62 -24.54
N LYS A 31 -8.97 -43.65 -23.56
CA LYS A 31 -9.16 -42.69 -22.47
C LYS A 31 -8.10 -41.61 -22.49
N ARG A 32 -8.39 -40.52 -23.21
CA ARG A 32 -7.65 -39.28 -23.04
C ARG A 32 -7.91 -38.87 -21.60
N HIS A 33 -7.04 -39.27 -20.68
CA HIS A 33 -6.99 -38.63 -19.39
C HIS A 33 -6.75 -37.15 -19.74
N PRO A 34 -7.70 -36.25 -19.42
CA PRO A 34 -7.42 -34.83 -19.59
C PRO A 34 -6.09 -34.57 -18.86
N PRO A 35 -5.16 -33.80 -19.46
CA PRO A 35 -3.93 -33.44 -18.77
C PRO A 35 -4.32 -32.99 -17.36
N PRO A 36 -3.61 -33.47 -16.31
CA PRO A 36 -3.97 -33.17 -14.93
C PRO A 36 -4.23 -31.68 -14.83
N THR A 37 -5.48 -31.33 -14.50
CA THR A 37 -5.89 -29.94 -14.40
C THR A 37 -5.02 -29.36 -13.29
N LEU A 38 -4.02 -28.56 -13.67
CA LEU A 38 -3.22 -27.82 -12.73
C LEU A 38 -4.21 -26.94 -11.96
N GLN A 39 -4.54 -27.34 -10.73
CA GLN A 39 -5.32 -26.51 -9.83
C GLN A 39 -4.42 -25.34 -9.47
N TYR A 40 -4.54 -24.26 -10.23
CA TYR A 40 -3.93 -22.99 -9.84
C TYR A 40 -4.49 -22.62 -8.46
N PRO A 41 -3.63 -22.27 -7.50
CA PRO A 41 -4.08 -21.76 -6.22
C PRO A 41 -5.08 -20.63 -6.47
N ARG A 42 -6.27 -20.72 -5.86
CA ARG A 42 -7.31 -19.71 -6.02
C ARG A 42 -6.76 -18.39 -5.48
N LEU A 43 -6.46 -17.44 -6.37
CA LEU A 43 -5.89 -16.16 -5.99
C LEU A 43 -6.91 -15.37 -5.16
N PRO A 44 -6.47 -14.65 -4.11
CA PRO A 44 -7.38 -13.83 -3.31
C PRO A 44 -7.87 -12.65 -4.15
N GLN A 45 -9.16 -12.32 -4.03
CA GLN A 45 -9.74 -11.19 -4.75
C GLN A 45 -9.10 -9.86 -4.33
N LEU A 46 -8.63 -9.09 -5.32
CA LEU A 46 -8.19 -7.71 -5.13
C LEU A 46 -9.41 -6.79 -5.11
N VAL A 47 -9.35 -5.75 -4.28
CA VAL A 47 -10.45 -4.81 -4.09
C VAL A 47 -9.94 -3.40 -4.28
N GLN A 48 -10.61 -2.61 -5.11
CA GLN A 48 -10.33 -1.19 -5.24
C GLN A 48 -11.07 -0.43 -4.15
N ARG A 49 -10.42 0.57 -3.55
CA ARG A 49 -11.01 1.37 -2.46
C ARG A 49 -11.06 2.85 -2.80
N ASN A 50 -12.14 3.51 -2.38
CA ASN A 50 -12.29 4.95 -2.48
C ASN A 50 -11.63 5.64 -1.26
N TYR A 51 -10.46 6.27 -1.46
CA TYR A 51 -9.73 6.95 -0.40
C TYR A 51 -10.56 8.03 0.30
N LEU A 52 -11.35 8.81 -0.45
CA LEU A 52 -12.06 9.97 0.09
C LEU A 52 -13.08 9.56 1.17
N ILE A 53 -13.81 8.46 0.94
CA ILE A 53 -14.78 7.92 1.90
C ILE A 53 -14.06 7.50 3.19
N TRP A 54 -12.98 6.73 3.08
CA TRP A 54 -12.20 6.28 4.25
C TRP A 54 -11.56 7.43 5.00
N PHE A 55 -11.05 8.43 4.28
CA PHE A 55 -10.51 9.65 4.87
C PHE A 55 -11.59 10.40 5.68
N LEU A 56 -12.77 10.64 5.08
CA LEU A 56 -13.88 11.29 5.77
C LEU A 56 -14.34 10.49 7.01
N LEU A 57 -14.44 9.16 6.90
CA LEU A 57 -14.77 8.31 8.05
C LEU A 57 -13.72 8.39 9.17
N SER A 58 -12.43 8.44 8.81
CA SER A 58 -11.34 8.56 9.77
C SER A 58 -11.31 9.90 10.50
N MET A 59 -11.86 10.96 9.90
CA MET A 59 -12.00 12.26 10.58
C MET A 59 -13.02 12.22 11.72
N PHE A 60 -14.08 11.41 11.60
CA PHE A 60 -15.12 11.30 12.64
C PHE A 60 -14.73 10.32 13.75
N THR A 61 -14.01 9.24 13.42
CA THR A 61 -13.49 8.32 14.44
C THR A 61 -12.08 7.85 14.07
N GLY A 62 -11.14 7.96 15.01
CA GLY A 62 -9.77 7.47 14.81
C GLY A 62 -9.71 5.95 14.52
N ILE A 63 -10.72 5.20 14.94
CA ILE A 63 -10.85 3.75 14.72
C ILE A 63 -10.94 3.44 13.22
N PHE A 64 -11.70 4.22 12.43
CA PHE A 64 -11.77 4.00 10.98
C PHE A 64 -10.44 4.20 10.28
N GLY A 65 -9.58 5.10 10.78
CA GLY A 65 -8.22 5.25 10.27
C GLY A 65 -7.36 4.00 10.49
N ILE A 66 -7.48 3.36 11.65
CA ILE A 66 -6.79 2.10 11.97
C ILE A 66 -7.30 0.95 11.10
N ILE A 67 -8.63 0.83 10.96
CA ILE A 67 -9.25 -0.18 10.10
C ILE A 67 -8.81 0.00 8.64
N TYR A 68 -8.85 1.23 8.13
CA TYR A 68 -8.36 1.54 6.78
C TYR A 68 -6.90 1.11 6.59
N LEU A 69 -6.04 1.44 7.56
CA LEU A 69 -4.63 1.09 7.51
C LEU A 69 -4.41 -0.43 7.50
N TYR A 70 -5.16 -1.19 8.31
CA TYR A 70 -5.15 -2.64 8.29
C TYR A 70 -5.56 -3.20 6.92
N LEU A 71 -6.66 -2.69 6.36
CA LEU A 71 -7.18 -3.11 5.06
C LEU A 71 -6.20 -2.84 3.93
N VAL A 72 -5.49 -1.70 3.98
CA VAL A 72 -4.42 -1.37 3.03
C VAL A 72 -3.27 -2.38 3.09
N PHE A 73 -2.88 -2.84 4.29
CA PHE A 73 -1.84 -3.86 4.42
C PHE A 73 -2.31 -5.24 3.97
N ASP A 74 -3.55 -5.60 4.25
CA ASP A 74 -4.16 -6.82 3.71
C ASP A 74 -4.19 -6.80 2.18
N ASP A 75 -4.54 -5.67 1.55
CA ASP A 75 -4.53 -5.53 0.09
C ASP A 75 -3.10 -5.67 -0.49
N LEU A 76 -2.07 -5.13 0.17
CA LEU A 76 -0.68 -5.33 -0.24
C LEU A 76 -0.23 -6.80 -0.10
N ASN A 77 -0.69 -7.49 0.94
CA ASN A 77 -0.41 -8.91 1.14
C ASN A 77 -1.13 -9.80 0.13
N LYS A 78 -2.35 -9.42 -0.27
CA LYS A 78 -3.08 -10.07 -1.38
C LYS A 78 -2.35 -9.84 -2.69
N LEU A 79 -1.92 -8.60 -2.95
CA LEU A 79 -1.14 -8.24 -4.14
C LEU A 79 0.16 -9.05 -4.26
N ALA A 80 0.83 -9.33 -3.13
CA ALA A 80 2.05 -10.13 -3.10
C ALA A 80 1.88 -11.59 -3.57
N LYS A 81 0.65 -12.11 -3.57
CA LYS A 81 0.33 -13.48 -4.01
C LYS A 81 0.16 -13.61 -5.53
N TYR A 82 0.06 -12.49 -6.24
CA TYR A 82 -0.06 -12.50 -7.69
C TYR A 82 1.31 -12.70 -8.37
N PRO A 83 1.36 -13.36 -9.55
CA PRO A 83 2.59 -13.53 -10.31
C PRO A 83 3.28 -12.20 -10.58
N ARG A 84 4.59 -12.18 -10.38
CA ARG A 84 5.44 -11.00 -10.59
C ARG A 84 6.83 -11.44 -11.03
N PRO A 85 7.57 -10.62 -11.80
CA PRO A 85 8.97 -10.91 -12.10
C PRO A 85 9.80 -11.04 -10.83
N GLU A 86 10.85 -11.86 -10.87
CA GLU A 86 11.71 -12.14 -9.71
C GLU A 86 12.46 -10.90 -9.23
N GLU A 87 12.81 -9.98 -10.15
CA GLU A 87 13.47 -8.71 -9.80
C GLU A 87 12.58 -7.73 -9.03
N VAL A 88 11.25 -7.92 -9.05
CA VAL A 88 10.33 -7.04 -8.35
C VAL A 88 10.37 -7.39 -6.85
N PRO A 89 10.53 -6.43 -5.92
CA PRO A 89 10.50 -6.70 -4.48
C PRO A 89 9.07 -6.93 -3.99
N SER A 90 8.87 -7.82 -3.00
CA SER A 90 7.53 -8.17 -2.51
C SER A 90 6.86 -6.98 -1.81
N PRO A 91 5.59 -6.65 -2.16
CA PRO A 91 4.85 -5.60 -1.49
C PRO A 91 4.33 -6.06 -0.11
N ALA A 92 4.49 -7.34 0.24
CA ALA A 92 4.00 -7.89 1.50
C ALA A 92 4.57 -7.16 2.73
N ILE A 93 3.69 -6.99 3.71
CA ILE A 93 3.95 -6.39 5.02
C ILE A 93 3.50 -7.38 6.08
N ASP A 94 4.32 -7.56 7.11
CA ASP A 94 3.96 -8.29 8.31
C ASP A 94 2.87 -7.50 9.08
N THR A 95 1.60 -7.85 8.82
CA THR A 95 0.45 -7.16 9.41
C THR A 95 0.41 -7.33 10.93
N ASP A 96 0.83 -8.49 11.44
CA ASP A 96 0.86 -8.77 12.88
C ASP A 96 1.86 -7.83 13.58
N GLN A 97 3.04 -7.66 12.99
CA GLN A 97 4.02 -6.69 13.48
C GLN A 97 3.45 -5.26 13.50
N VAL A 98 2.68 -4.86 12.48
CA VAL A 98 2.11 -3.51 12.44
C VAL A 98 1.00 -3.33 13.48
N ILE A 99 0.14 -4.33 13.68
CA ILE A 99 -0.89 -4.30 14.73
C ILE A 99 -0.22 -4.22 16.11
N ILE A 100 0.81 -5.03 16.36
CA ILE A 100 1.58 -4.99 17.61
C ILE A 100 2.18 -3.58 17.81
N LEU A 101 2.79 -2.99 16.78
CA LEU A 101 3.34 -1.64 16.85
C LEU A 101 2.26 -0.60 17.19
N LEU A 102 1.07 -0.67 16.58
CA LEU A 102 -0.04 0.22 16.89
C LEU A 102 -0.50 0.09 18.35
N VAL A 103 -0.69 -1.14 18.83
CA VAL A 103 -1.10 -1.40 20.21
C VAL A 103 -0.05 -0.90 21.19
N VAL A 104 1.24 -1.20 20.94
CA VAL A 104 2.36 -0.69 21.73
C VAL A 104 2.38 0.84 21.75
N GLY A 105 2.12 1.49 20.61
CA GLY A 105 2.05 2.94 20.53
C GLY A 105 0.93 3.53 21.38
N ILE A 106 -0.25 2.93 21.37
CA ILE A 106 -1.38 3.36 22.20
C ILE A 106 -1.05 3.19 23.70
N VAL A 107 -0.47 2.06 24.10
CA VAL A 107 -0.10 1.81 25.50
C VAL A 107 0.98 2.79 25.96
N LEU A 108 2.03 2.97 25.15
CA LEU A 108 3.15 3.87 25.46
C LEU A 108 2.77 5.35 25.40
N ALA A 109 1.65 5.73 24.76
CA ALA A 109 1.21 7.13 24.67
C ALA A 109 1.08 7.81 26.05
N SER A 110 0.73 7.04 27.08
CA SER A 110 0.57 7.53 28.45
C SER A 110 1.89 7.79 29.19
N VAL A 111 2.96 7.08 28.81
CA VAL A 111 4.27 7.14 29.50
C VAL A 111 5.28 7.95 28.69
N ILE A 112 5.25 7.81 27.37
CA ILE A 112 6.17 8.43 26.43
C ILE A 112 5.31 9.11 25.34
N PRO A 113 4.95 10.40 25.52
CA PRO A 113 4.07 11.13 24.59
C PRO A 113 4.57 11.13 23.14
N ILE A 114 5.87 10.95 22.91
CA ILE A 114 6.51 10.94 21.58
C ILE A 114 6.41 9.56 20.92
N ALA A 115 6.21 8.46 21.66
CA ALA A 115 6.21 7.11 21.12
C ALA A 115 5.16 6.87 20.02
N PRO A 116 3.90 7.35 20.14
CA PRO A 116 2.91 7.23 19.06
C PRO A 116 3.38 7.85 17.74
N PHE A 117 4.07 9.00 17.78
CA PHE A 117 4.57 9.68 16.59
C PHE A 117 5.65 8.84 15.89
N ILE A 118 6.60 8.31 16.65
CA ILE A 118 7.67 7.46 16.13
C ILE A 118 7.09 6.20 15.48
N ILE A 119 6.14 5.55 16.15
CA ILE A 119 5.47 4.35 15.63
C ILE A 119 4.71 4.68 14.35
N ASN A 120 3.98 5.79 14.34
CA ASN A 120 3.28 6.26 13.16
C ASN A 120 4.25 6.49 11.98
N TYR A 121 5.41 7.11 12.21
CA TYR A 121 6.45 7.29 11.20
C TYR A 121 6.93 5.96 10.62
N ILE A 122 7.18 4.96 11.46
CA ILE A 122 7.64 3.63 11.03
C ILE A 122 6.59 2.98 10.14
N ILE A 123 5.32 3.04 10.54
CA ILE A 123 4.22 2.41 9.81
C ILE A 123 4.02 3.06 8.44
N PHE A 124 3.93 4.40 8.39
CA PHE A 124 3.78 5.13 7.13
C PHE A 124 5.01 4.99 6.23
N TYR A 125 6.22 4.98 6.80
CA TYR A 125 7.43 4.72 6.02
C TYR A 125 7.39 3.33 5.37
N LYS A 126 6.98 2.28 6.11
CA LYS A 126 6.80 0.93 5.55
C LYS A 126 5.73 0.90 4.46
N LYS A 127 4.56 1.49 4.71
CA LYS A 127 3.44 1.61 3.74
C LYS A 127 3.93 2.20 2.40
N TYR A 128 4.55 3.38 2.46
CA TYR A 128 4.99 4.08 1.25
C TYR A 128 6.14 3.35 0.56
N ARG A 129 7.12 2.86 1.32
CA ARG A 129 8.29 2.18 0.76
C ARG A 129 7.89 0.92 -0.01
N LYS A 130 7.03 0.08 0.55
CA LYS A 130 6.65 -1.20 -0.05
C LYS A 130 5.94 -1.06 -1.39
N LEU A 131 4.97 -0.16 -1.48
CA LEU A 131 4.28 0.10 -2.74
C LEU A 131 5.22 0.79 -3.75
N ASN A 132 5.99 1.78 -3.32
CA ASN A 132 6.91 2.51 -4.21
C ASN A 132 8.01 1.60 -4.78
N ASP A 133 8.64 0.77 -3.94
CA ASP A 133 9.66 -0.19 -4.37
C ASP A 133 9.04 -1.21 -5.35
N TYR A 134 7.84 -1.72 -5.05
CA TYR A 134 7.13 -2.64 -5.95
C TYR A 134 6.83 -2.01 -7.31
N ILE A 135 6.25 -0.80 -7.35
CA ILE A 135 5.89 -0.12 -8.60
C ILE A 135 7.13 0.26 -9.41
N THR A 136 8.19 0.73 -8.74
CA THR A 136 9.38 1.27 -9.42
C THR A 136 10.15 0.18 -10.16
N HIS A 137 10.18 -1.03 -9.63
CA HIS A 137 10.87 -2.17 -10.26
C HIS A 137 9.96 -2.98 -11.19
N HIS A 138 8.65 -2.70 -11.23
CA HIS A 138 7.74 -3.45 -12.08
C HIS A 138 7.92 -3.05 -13.56
N PRO A 139 8.05 -4.01 -14.51
CA PRO A 139 8.28 -3.70 -15.93
C PRO A 139 7.09 -3.00 -16.59
N GLN A 140 5.88 -3.32 -16.15
CA GLN A 140 4.67 -2.61 -16.58
C GLN A 140 4.66 -1.20 -15.99
N LYS A 141 4.83 -0.19 -16.86
CA LYS A 141 4.79 1.22 -16.48
C LYS A 141 3.39 1.59 -15.98
N GLN A 142 3.36 2.28 -14.86
CA GLN A 142 2.16 2.94 -14.34
C GLN A 142 2.19 4.42 -14.63
N THR A 143 1.00 4.99 -14.79
CA THR A 143 0.84 6.43 -14.96
C THR A 143 0.96 7.16 -13.63
N LYS A 144 0.47 6.55 -12.53
CA LYS A 144 0.52 7.11 -11.19
C LYS A 144 1.68 6.51 -10.41
N LYS A 145 2.41 7.37 -9.69
CA LYS A 145 3.49 6.97 -8.79
C LYS A 145 3.30 7.63 -7.43
N PRO A 146 3.40 6.86 -6.32
CA PRO A 146 3.39 7.45 -5.00
C PRO A 146 4.65 8.29 -4.78
N ILE A 147 4.59 9.23 -3.83
CA ILE A 147 5.78 9.92 -3.34
C ILE A 147 6.76 8.92 -2.70
N GLU A 148 8.05 9.18 -2.84
CA GLU A 148 9.09 8.39 -2.17
C GLU A 148 8.90 8.41 -0.64
N ALA A 149 9.05 7.25 0.00
CA ALA A 149 8.85 7.09 1.44
C ALA A 149 9.72 8.04 2.29
N LYS A 150 10.95 8.31 1.86
CA LYS A 150 11.86 9.25 2.56
C LYS A 150 11.34 10.69 2.52
N LYS A 151 10.76 11.12 1.38
CA LYS A 151 10.18 12.45 1.22
C LYS A 151 8.91 12.59 2.06
N TYR A 152 8.04 11.57 2.04
CA TYR A 152 6.85 11.54 2.89
C TYR A 152 7.21 11.60 4.38
N LEU A 153 8.18 10.80 4.82
CA LEU A 153 8.68 10.82 6.20
C LEU A 153 9.24 12.20 6.59
N GLY A 154 10.03 12.83 5.71
CA GLY A 154 10.55 14.18 5.94
C GLY A 154 9.45 15.22 6.14
N LEU A 155 8.34 15.12 5.40
CA LEU A 155 7.17 15.99 5.56
C LEU A 155 6.46 15.77 6.89
N MET A 156 6.29 14.52 7.33
CA MET A 156 5.73 14.21 8.64
C MET A 156 6.58 14.80 9.77
N ILE A 157 7.90 14.60 9.71
CA ILE A 157 8.83 15.15 10.70
C ILE A 157 8.78 16.68 10.68
N GLY A 158 8.78 17.31 9.51
CA GLY A 158 8.67 18.76 9.37
C GLY A 158 7.39 19.33 9.98
N ARG A 159 6.24 18.67 9.75
CA ARG A 159 4.96 19.02 10.39
C ARG A 159 5.06 18.97 11.90
N ASP A 160 5.60 17.89 12.45
CA ASP A 160 5.64 17.68 13.89
C ASP A 160 6.66 18.61 14.57
N LEU A 161 7.73 18.99 13.88
CA LEU A 161 8.63 20.08 14.31
C LEU A 161 7.91 21.44 14.37
N LEU A 162 7.06 21.77 13.39
CA LEU A 162 6.26 23.01 13.43
C LEU A 162 5.27 23.01 14.60
N ILE A 163 4.68 21.85 14.91
CA ILE A 163 3.81 21.70 16.09
C ILE A 163 4.62 21.98 17.38
N LEU A 164 5.84 21.44 17.49
CA LEU A 164 6.71 21.70 18.64
C LEU A 164 7.09 23.18 18.76
N ILE A 165 7.40 23.85 17.65
CA ILE A 165 7.68 25.31 17.62
C ILE A 165 6.45 26.09 18.08
N MET A 166 5.27 25.75 17.59
CA MET A 166 4.01 26.38 17.99
C MET A 166 3.73 26.21 19.49
N LEU A 167 3.90 25.00 20.02
CA LEU A 167 3.72 24.72 21.46
C LEU A 167 4.75 25.47 22.31
N ALA A 168 6.02 25.49 21.89
CA ALA A 168 7.06 26.26 22.57
C ALA A 168 6.74 27.76 22.59
N ALA A 169 6.27 28.30 21.46
CA ALA A 169 5.88 29.71 21.37
C ALA A 169 4.71 30.03 22.30
N PHE A 170 3.73 29.12 22.41
CA PHE A 170 2.60 29.26 23.33
C PHE A 170 3.03 29.26 24.79
N VAL A 171 3.87 28.30 25.21
CA VAL A 171 4.39 28.20 26.58
C VAL A 171 5.24 29.42 26.94
N LEU A 172 6.19 29.80 26.07
CA LEU A 172 7.03 30.97 26.28
C LEU A 172 6.22 32.27 26.33
N GLY A 173 5.15 32.36 25.54
CA GLY A 173 4.26 33.52 25.51
C GLY A 173 3.43 33.67 26.79
N GLY A 174 3.16 32.58 27.50
CA GLY A 174 2.52 32.63 28.82
C GLY A 174 3.50 32.96 29.95
N VAL A 175 4.75 32.48 29.87
CA VAL A 175 5.72 32.57 30.98
C VAL A 175 6.55 33.85 30.93
N LEU A 176 7.06 34.26 29.76
CA LEU A 176 8.00 35.39 29.64
C LEU A 176 7.40 36.75 30.06
N PRO A 177 6.15 37.10 29.71
CA PRO A 177 5.54 38.37 30.10
C PRO A 177 5.43 38.56 31.61
N ALA A 178 5.33 37.46 32.38
CA ALA A 178 5.28 37.52 33.84
C ALA A 178 6.64 37.90 34.47
N VAL A 179 7.74 37.76 33.73
CA VAL A 179 9.11 37.98 34.22
C VAL A 179 9.72 39.28 33.69
N MET A 180 9.37 39.70 32.48
CA MET A 180 9.97 40.88 31.82
C MET A 180 8.91 41.85 31.30
N VAL A 181 8.36 42.68 32.20
CA VAL A 181 7.24 43.60 31.90
C VAL A 181 7.56 44.57 30.75
N ASP A 182 8.77 45.13 30.73
CA ASP A 182 9.15 46.16 29.74
C ASP A 182 9.38 45.58 28.33
N LEU A 183 9.68 44.29 28.21
CA LEU A 183 9.90 43.60 26.92
C LEU A 183 8.70 42.72 26.51
N ALA A 184 7.71 42.58 27.39
CA ALA A 184 6.60 41.63 27.24
C ALA A 184 5.85 41.82 25.91
N LEU A 185 5.52 43.05 25.54
CA LEU A 185 4.72 43.33 24.34
C LEU A 185 5.43 42.88 23.05
N VAL A 186 6.71 43.19 22.89
CA VAL A 186 7.49 42.83 21.70
C VAL A 186 7.64 41.31 21.61
N VAL A 187 7.93 40.65 22.73
CA VAL A 187 8.04 39.18 22.81
C VAL A 187 6.71 38.52 22.45
N ILE A 188 5.59 39.01 22.99
CA ILE A 188 4.25 38.48 22.67
C ILE A 188 3.96 38.60 21.18
N ILE A 189 4.25 39.75 20.54
CA ILE A 189 4.01 39.94 19.11
C ILE A 189 4.84 38.94 18.29
N ILE A 190 6.13 38.77 18.60
CA ILE A 190 7.02 37.83 17.90
C ILE A 190 6.48 36.39 18.03
N LEU A 191 6.11 35.99 19.25
CA LEU A 191 5.58 34.65 19.51
C LEU A 191 4.23 34.41 18.83
N PHE A 192 3.37 35.43 18.74
CA PHE A 192 2.11 35.36 18.02
C PHE A 192 2.33 35.20 16.51
N VAL A 193 3.27 35.96 15.92
CA VAL A 193 3.62 35.82 14.50
C VAL A 193 4.21 34.45 14.21
N LEU A 194 5.14 33.97 15.05
CA LEU A 194 5.74 32.64 14.92
C LEU A 194 4.68 31.52 15.05
N GLY A 195 3.76 31.66 16.01
CA GLY A 195 2.63 30.75 16.18
C GLY A 195 1.72 30.73 14.95
N GLY A 196 1.33 31.90 14.44
CA GLY A 196 0.48 32.03 13.25
C GLY A 196 1.11 31.43 11.99
N VAL A 197 2.39 31.71 11.74
CA VAL A 197 3.13 31.11 10.61
C VAL A 197 3.23 29.59 10.74
N SER A 198 3.45 29.09 11.96
CA SER A 198 3.50 27.65 12.22
C SER A 198 2.16 26.98 11.94
N VAL A 199 1.03 27.58 12.36
CA VAL A 199 -0.32 27.05 12.08
C VAL A 199 -0.57 26.95 10.58
N LEU A 200 -0.26 27.99 9.80
CA LEU A 200 -0.43 27.97 8.34
C LEU A 200 0.46 26.90 7.69
N GLY A 201 1.70 26.75 8.15
CA GLY A 201 2.61 25.70 7.70
C GLY A 201 2.07 24.29 8.00
N ILE A 202 1.54 24.08 9.21
CA ILE A 202 0.93 22.81 9.62
C ILE A 202 -0.27 22.47 8.73
N ILE A 203 -1.17 23.44 8.47
CA ILE A 203 -2.33 23.23 7.59
C ILE A 203 -1.87 22.87 6.18
N GLY A 204 -0.91 23.62 5.62
CA GLY A 204 -0.37 23.36 4.29
C GLY A 204 0.26 21.97 4.15
N ILE A 205 1.07 21.55 5.13
CA ILE A 205 1.68 20.22 5.13
C ILE A 205 0.61 19.12 5.28
N ASN A 206 -0.39 19.30 6.15
CA ASN A 206 -1.46 18.30 6.30
C ASN A 206 -2.27 18.12 5.01
N ILE A 207 -2.65 19.21 4.33
CA ILE A 207 -3.33 19.15 3.03
C ILE A 207 -2.44 18.40 2.03
N TYR A 208 -1.15 18.71 1.99
CA TYR A 208 -0.22 18.04 1.10
C TYR A 208 -0.10 16.53 1.40
N LEU A 209 0.01 16.14 2.67
CA LEU A 209 0.05 14.73 3.09
C LEU A 209 -1.22 13.98 2.68
N ILE A 210 -2.40 14.59 2.85
CA ILE A 210 -3.69 14.02 2.41
C ILE A 210 -3.69 13.78 0.89
N ILE A 211 -3.18 14.73 0.10
CA ILE A 211 -3.03 14.57 -1.35
C ILE A 211 -2.09 13.42 -1.69
N GLN A 212 -0.99 13.25 -0.93
CA GLN A 212 -0.07 12.14 -1.14
C GLN A 212 -0.67 10.78 -0.78
N ASP A 213 -1.52 10.69 0.25
CA ASP A 213 -2.23 9.46 0.60
C ASP A 213 -3.29 9.11 -0.45
N PHE A 214 -4.00 10.12 -0.98
CA PHE A 214 -4.89 9.94 -2.13
C PHE A 214 -4.14 9.37 -3.34
N ARG A 215 -3.03 10.01 -3.76
CA ARG A 215 -2.20 9.54 -4.89
C ARG A 215 -1.63 8.15 -4.66
N TRP A 216 -1.28 7.82 -3.42
CA TRP A 216 -0.83 6.48 -3.05
C TRP A 216 -1.93 5.45 -3.30
N GLN A 217 -3.17 5.72 -2.86
CA GLN A 217 -4.30 4.83 -3.09
C GLN A 217 -4.62 4.70 -4.59
N GLU A 218 -4.55 5.79 -5.35
CA GLU A 218 -4.77 5.73 -6.79
C GLU A 218 -3.74 4.86 -7.51
N ALA A 219 -2.46 4.91 -7.12
CA ALA A 219 -1.41 4.07 -7.68
C ALA A 219 -1.62 2.59 -7.34
N LEU A 220 -2.07 2.29 -6.12
CA LEU A 220 -2.47 0.92 -5.74
C LEU A 220 -3.67 0.45 -6.57
N ASN A 221 -4.72 1.26 -6.69
CA ASN A 221 -5.91 0.91 -7.46
C ASN A 221 -5.57 0.72 -8.95
N GLU A 222 -4.74 1.58 -9.55
CA GLU A 222 -4.25 1.39 -10.93
C GLU A 222 -3.53 0.05 -11.08
N ARG A 223 -2.71 -0.34 -10.09
CA ARG A 223 -2.06 -1.65 -10.09
C ARG A 223 -3.05 -2.80 -10.07
N ILE A 224 -4.05 -2.70 -9.21
CA ILE A 224 -5.11 -3.69 -9.08
C ILE A 224 -5.84 -3.83 -10.42
N THR A 225 -6.23 -2.72 -11.05
CA THR A 225 -6.91 -2.72 -12.36
C THR A 225 -6.09 -3.37 -13.47
N ILE A 226 -4.76 -3.17 -13.48
CA ILE A 226 -3.87 -3.80 -14.47
C ILE A 226 -3.83 -5.32 -14.30
N ILE A 227 -3.89 -5.82 -13.06
CA ILE A 227 -3.83 -7.25 -12.74
C ILE A 227 -5.19 -7.91 -12.90
N ASP A 228 -6.23 -7.25 -12.42
CA ASP A 228 -7.60 -7.73 -12.36
C ASP A 228 -8.55 -6.58 -12.75
N PRO A 229 -8.84 -6.43 -14.06
CA PRO A 229 -9.73 -5.38 -14.57
C PRO A 229 -11.17 -5.50 -14.05
N THR A 230 -11.57 -6.67 -13.54
CA THR A 230 -12.90 -6.92 -12.99
C THR A 230 -12.94 -6.80 -11.46
N ALA A 231 -11.82 -6.40 -10.83
CA ALA A 231 -11.75 -6.15 -9.40
C ALA A 231 -12.83 -5.14 -8.98
N PRO A 232 -13.71 -5.48 -8.02
CA PRO A 232 -14.80 -4.60 -7.64
C PRO A 232 -14.28 -3.35 -6.93
N MET A 233 -14.95 -2.23 -7.20
CA MET A 233 -14.81 -1.03 -6.39
C MET A 233 -15.69 -1.17 -5.14
N LYS A 234 -15.07 -1.30 -3.97
CA LYS A 234 -15.78 -1.26 -2.70
C LYS A 234 -15.77 0.15 -2.13
N GLU A 235 -16.95 0.75 -2.04
CA GLU A 235 -17.14 2.06 -1.41
C GLU A 235 -17.17 1.96 0.11
N LEU A 236 -17.76 0.88 0.66
CA LEU A 236 -17.84 0.57 2.09
C LEU A 236 -17.63 -0.94 2.32
N LEU A 237 -17.40 -1.33 3.58
CA LEU A 237 -17.16 -2.72 4.03
C LEU A 237 -18.14 -3.73 3.42
#